data_AF-T1AZ33-F1
#
_entry.id   AF-T1AZ33-F1
#
_cell.length_a   1.000
_cell.length_b   1.000
_cell.length_c   1.000
_cell.angle_alpha   90.00
_cell.angle_beta   90.00
_cell.angle_gamma   90.00
#
_symmetry.space_group_name_H-M   'P 1'
#
loop_
_entity.id
_entity.type
_entity.pdbx_description
1 polymer ?
#
loop_
_entity_poly.entity_id
_entity_poly.type
_entity_poly.pdbx_seq_one_letter_code
_entity_poly.pdbx_strand_id
1 'polypeptide(L)'
;ADFRRRLRETGAAATYRLGAVRERELSRQRFRFVSRLCTAAGFNGWVVLLDEVELIGRYSLLQRAKSYAEVATWVRGDRSDPTAPLCAVLTTVDDFETQVLVGKNDAELVPKRLRAKATPEAEQIAAQAELGMRVIERDQIRLQPPGQAELDRIYATLKQIHADAYGWDPPDVAGLERLPSNRMRQYVRAWINEWDLRRLDATYEPEIVAGELVVDLREDADFDGPSGD
;
A
#
# COMPACT_ATOMS: atom_id res chain seq x y z
N ALA A 1 -26.18 14.61 -16.27
CA ALA A 1 -27.06 15.66 -16.82
C ALA A 1 -28.35 15.84 -16.01
N ASP A 2 -28.98 14.76 -15.54
CA ASP A 2 -30.29 14.82 -14.85
C ASP A 2 -30.26 15.54 -13.48
N PHE A 3 -29.18 15.40 -12.71
CA PHE A 3 -29.08 15.97 -11.36
C PHE A 3 -29.15 17.51 -11.30
N ARG A 4 -28.42 18.21 -12.19
CA ARG A 4 -28.45 19.69 -12.27
C ARG A 4 -29.80 20.23 -12.74
N ARG A 5 -30.56 19.44 -13.50
CA ARG A 5 -31.92 19.79 -13.90
C ARG A 5 -32.86 19.70 -12.71
N ARG A 6 -32.84 18.58 -11.98
CA ARG A 6 -33.63 18.38 -10.76
C ARG A 6 -33.36 19.45 -9.69
N LEU A 7 -32.10 19.85 -9.49
CA LEU A 7 -31.77 20.94 -8.55
C LEU A 7 -32.34 22.31 -8.96
N ARG A 8 -32.50 22.56 -10.28
CA ARG A 8 -33.18 23.78 -10.75
C ARG A 8 -34.69 23.71 -10.52
N GLU A 9 -35.29 22.55 -10.76
CA GLU A 9 -36.71 22.31 -10.54
C GLU A 9 -37.10 22.46 -9.05
N THR A 10 -36.20 22.10 -8.13
CA THR A 10 -36.43 22.25 -6.68
C THR A 10 -36.00 23.62 -6.12
N GLY A 11 -35.55 24.56 -6.96
CA GLY A 11 -35.06 25.88 -6.52
C GLY A 11 -33.73 25.85 -5.76
N ALA A 12 -33.11 24.68 -5.61
CA ALA A 12 -31.87 24.48 -4.84
C ALA A 12 -30.59 24.69 -5.68
N ALA A 13 -30.70 25.11 -6.94
CA ALA A 13 -29.55 25.23 -7.84
C ALA A 13 -28.47 26.22 -7.34
N ALA A 14 -28.87 27.29 -6.65
CA ALA A 14 -27.94 28.26 -6.08
C ALA A 14 -27.31 27.79 -4.75
N THR A 15 -27.92 26.81 -4.10
CA THR A 15 -27.45 26.25 -2.82
C THR A 15 -26.19 25.40 -2.98
N TYR A 16 -25.99 24.79 -4.15
CA TYR A 16 -24.87 23.87 -4.41
C TYR A 16 -23.99 24.36 -5.56
N ARG A 17 -22.71 24.65 -5.27
CA ARG A 17 -21.71 25.00 -6.30
C ARG A 17 -21.20 23.76 -7.02
N LEU A 18 -21.90 23.34 -8.08
CA LEU A 18 -21.53 22.20 -8.91
C LEU A 18 -20.63 22.61 -10.09
N GLY A 19 -19.41 23.07 -9.79
CA GLY A 19 -18.38 23.40 -10.78
C GLY A 19 -17.63 22.17 -11.31
N ALA A 20 -16.84 22.35 -12.36
CA ALA A 20 -15.83 21.37 -12.75
C ALA A 20 -14.73 21.35 -11.68
N VAL A 21 -14.31 20.15 -11.27
CA VAL A 21 -13.27 19.93 -10.27
C VAL A 21 -12.06 19.34 -10.99
N ARG A 22 -10.86 19.82 -10.67
CA ARG A 22 -9.63 19.25 -11.24
C ARG A 22 -9.50 17.79 -10.82
N GLU A 23 -8.98 16.93 -11.69
CA GLU A 23 -8.90 15.49 -11.42
C GLU A 23 -8.16 15.17 -10.11
N ARG A 24 -7.07 15.90 -9.84
CA ARG A 24 -6.31 15.79 -8.57
C ARG A 24 -7.13 16.14 -7.33
N GLU A 25 -8.05 17.10 -7.44
CA GLU A 25 -8.95 17.46 -6.33
C GLU A 25 -10.08 16.44 -6.21
N LEU A 26 -10.52 15.87 -7.34
CA LEU A 26 -11.59 14.89 -7.40
C LEU A 26 -11.21 13.60 -6.68
N SER A 27 -9.96 13.13 -6.79
CA SER A 27 -9.50 11.95 -6.07
C SER A 27 -9.68 12.12 -4.55
N ARG A 28 -9.17 13.22 -3.98
CA ARG A 28 -9.34 13.53 -2.55
C ARG A 28 -10.81 13.66 -2.14
N GLN A 29 -11.62 14.33 -2.95
CA GLN A 29 -13.07 14.45 -2.69
C GLN A 29 -13.78 13.09 -2.68
N ARG A 30 -13.40 12.16 -3.57
CA ARG A 30 -13.94 10.80 -3.58
C ARG A 30 -13.60 10.07 -2.30
N PHE A 31 -12.37 10.17 -1.83
CA PHE A 31 -11.98 9.52 -0.58
C PHE A 31 -12.75 10.06 0.64
N ARG A 32 -12.89 11.40 0.73
CA ARG A 32 -13.71 12.03 1.78
C ARG A 32 -15.18 11.64 1.69
N PHE A 33 -15.72 11.56 0.48
CA PHE A 33 -17.11 11.15 0.26
C PHE A 33 -17.36 9.72 0.77
N VAL A 34 -16.48 8.77 0.42
CA VAL A 34 -16.61 7.38 0.89
C VAL A 34 -16.50 7.31 2.41
N SER A 35 -15.54 8.03 3.01
CA SER A 35 -15.43 8.10 4.47
C SER A 35 -16.71 8.61 5.14
N ARG A 36 -17.32 9.70 4.62
CA ARG A 36 -18.62 10.21 5.09
C ARG A 36 -19.75 9.20 4.91
N LEU A 37 -19.74 8.45 3.82
CA LEU A 37 -20.74 7.41 3.56
C LEU A 37 -20.60 6.25 4.56
N CYS A 38 -19.38 5.82 4.88
CA CYS A 38 -19.11 4.84 5.93
C CYS A 38 -19.65 5.34 7.29
N THR A 39 -19.38 6.61 7.62
CA THR A 39 -19.91 7.22 8.86
C THR A 39 -21.44 7.24 8.86
N ALA A 40 -22.07 7.63 7.75
CA ALA A 40 -23.53 7.65 7.62
C ALA A 40 -24.16 6.24 7.72
N ALA A 41 -23.41 5.20 7.36
CA ALA A 41 -23.82 3.80 7.50
C ALA A 41 -23.58 3.24 8.93
N GLY A 42 -23.06 4.04 9.87
CA GLY A 42 -22.84 3.66 11.27
C GLY A 42 -21.44 3.15 11.59
N PHE A 43 -20.48 3.24 10.67
CA PHE A 43 -19.07 2.93 10.94
C PHE A 43 -18.32 4.15 11.50
N ASN A 44 -17.18 3.92 12.14
CA ASN A 44 -16.37 5.01 12.72
C ASN A 44 -15.48 5.75 11.71
N GLY A 45 -15.48 5.31 10.45
CA GLY A 45 -14.68 5.88 9.37
C GLY A 45 -14.16 4.81 8.42
N TRP A 46 -13.10 5.15 7.70
CA TRP A 46 -12.52 4.29 6.67
C TRP A 46 -11.01 4.12 6.85
N VAL A 47 -10.56 2.87 6.82
CA VAL A 47 -9.14 2.49 6.77
C VAL A 47 -8.79 2.10 5.34
N VAL A 48 -7.74 2.72 4.78
CA VAL A 48 -7.21 2.39 3.45
C VAL A 48 -5.91 1.61 3.62
N LEU A 49 -5.82 0.45 2.98
CA LEU A 49 -4.60 -0.37 2.97
C LEU A 49 -3.88 -0.10 1.66
N LEU A 50 -2.64 0.37 1.74
CA LEU A 50 -1.78 0.63 0.58
C LEU A 50 -0.58 -0.30 0.65
N ASP A 51 -0.47 -1.17 -0.34
CA ASP A 51 0.68 -2.07 -0.49
C ASP A 51 1.70 -1.49 -1.49
N GLU A 52 2.89 -2.07 -1.50
CA GLU A 52 3.97 -1.77 -2.46
C GLU A 52 4.47 -0.32 -2.42
N VAL A 53 4.55 0.30 -1.23
CA VAL A 53 5.08 1.66 -1.08
C VAL A 53 6.53 1.79 -1.55
N GLU A 54 7.26 0.68 -1.59
CA GLU A 54 8.62 0.64 -2.14
C GLU A 54 8.71 1.04 -3.61
N LEU A 55 7.60 0.99 -4.36
CA LEU A 55 7.55 1.48 -5.75
C LEU A 55 7.87 2.96 -5.85
N ILE A 56 7.73 3.73 -4.77
CA ILE A 56 8.23 5.11 -4.71
C ILE A 56 9.69 5.17 -5.13
N GLY A 57 10.49 4.18 -4.76
CA GLY A 57 11.90 4.10 -5.13
C GLY A 57 12.14 4.15 -6.64
N ARG A 58 11.20 3.67 -7.46
CA ARG A 58 11.34 3.58 -8.93
C ARG A 58 10.96 4.87 -9.67
N TYR A 59 10.35 5.84 -9.01
CA TYR A 59 10.00 7.11 -9.65
C TYR A 59 11.19 8.04 -9.81
N SER A 60 11.09 9.03 -10.71
CA SER A 60 12.01 10.17 -10.77
C SER A 60 12.03 10.99 -9.46
N LEU A 61 13.14 11.69 -9.18
CA LEU A 61 13.33 12.45 -7.93
C LEU A 61 12.14 13.36 -7.55
N LEU A 62 11.58 14.10 -8.50
CA LEU A 62 10.45 15.01 -8.23
C LEU A 62 9.14 14.25 -7.98
N GLN A 63 8.97 13.10 -8.62
CA GLN A 63 7.80 12.25 -8.42
C GLN A 63 7.90 11.47 -7.10
N ARG A 64 9.11 11.07 -6.67
CA ARG A 64 9.37 10.61 -5.29
C ARG A 64 8.98 11.66 -4.27
N ALA A 65 9.39 12.91 -4.49
CA ALA A 65 9.04 14.01 -3.60
C ALA A 65 7.52 14.19 -3.43
N LYS A 66 6.76 14.13 -4.53
CA LYS A 66 5.29 14.17 -4.49
C LYS A 66 4.72 12.96 -3.74
N SER A 67 5.30 11.78 -3.96
CA SER A 67 4.86 10.54 -3.32
C SER A 67 5.09 10.57 -1.80
N TYR A 68 6.25 11.04 -1.34
CA TYR A 68 6.50 11.26 0.09
C TYR A 68 5.50 12.26 0.69
N ALA A 69 5.16 13.35 -0.02
CA ALA A 69 4.15 14.29 0.44
C ALA A 69 2.76 13.65 0.59
N GLU A 70 2.39 12.71 -0.29
CA GLU A 70 1.16 11.94 -0.16
C GLU A 70 1.26 10.95 1.02
N VAL A 71 2.39 10.25 1.25
CA VAL A 71 2.58 9.39 2.45
C VAL A 71 2.29 10.16 3.73
N ALA A 72 2.83 11.38 3.87
CA ALA A 72 2.56 12.24 5.02
C ALA A 72 1.06 12.54 5.18
N THR A 73 0.38 12.81 4.06
CA THR A 73 -1.05 13.13 4.02
C THR A 73 -1.91 11.94 4.42
N TRP A 74 -1.62 10.75 3.88
CA TRP A 74 -2.39 9.53 4.12
C TRP A 74 -2.25 9.00 5.55
N VAL A 75 -1.02 8.97 6.09
CA VAL A 75 -0.77 8.43 7.44
C VAL A 75 -1.30 9.35 8.52
N ARG A 76 -1.13 10.68 8.35
CA ARG A 76 -1.59 11.65 9.35
C ARG A 76 -3.10 11.93 9.25
N GLY A 77 -3.74 11.39 8.21
CA GLY A 77 -5.15 11.58 7.91
C GLY A 77 -5.47 12.98 7.42
N ASP A 78 -6.65 13.12 6.82
CA ASP A 78 -7.15 14.40 6.36
C ASP A 78 -7.70 15.24 7.51
N ARG A 79 -6.80 15.91 8.23
CA ARG A 79 -7.16 16.74 9.40
C ARG A 79 -8.02 17.96 9.04
N SER A 80 -8.17 18.27 7.75
CA SER A 80 -8.97 19.41 7.30
C SER A 80 -10.47 19.14 7.29
N ASP A 81 -10.88 17.87 7.41
CA ASP A 81 -12.29 17.48 7.35
C ASP A 81 -12.64 16.44 8.44
N PRO A 82 -12.94 16.89 9.67
CA PRO A 82 -13.31 15.98 10.78
C PRO A 82 -14.54 15.12 10.50
N THR A 83 -15.36 15.48 9.51
CA THR A 83 -16.57 14.72 9.12
C THR A 83 -16.25 13.54 8.20
N ALA A 84 -15.01 13.42 7.73
CA ALA A 84 -14.52 12.37 6.88
C ALA A 84 -13.33 11.63 7.54
N PRO A 85 -13.56 10.89 8.65
CA PRO A 85 -12.52 10.12 9.32
C PRO A 85 -11.92 9.06 8.37
N LEU A 86 -10.66 9.25 8.04
CA LEU A 86 -9.90 8.45 7.09
C LEU A 86 -8.48 8.26 7.64
N CYS A 87 -8.02 7.01 7.70
CA CYS A 87 -6.62 6.70 7.96
C CYS A 87 -6.09 5.70 6.92
N ALA A 88 -4.77 5.68 6.75
CA ALA A 88 -4.10 4.71 5.90
C ALA A 88 -3.12 3.87 6.68
N VAL A 89 -3.04 2.59 6.32
CA VAL A 89 -1.96 1.67 6.71
C VAL A 89 -1.19 1.34 5.45
N LEU A 90 0.13 1.46 5.53
CA LEU A 90 1.02 1.29 4.39
C LEU A 90 1.98 0.14 4.66
N THR A 91 2.29 -0.64 3.63
CA THR A 91 3.31 -1.69 3.67
C THR A 91 4.41 -1.41 2.68
N THR A 92 5.64 -1.73 3.08
CA THR A 92 6.87 -1.55 2.29
C THR A 92 7.88 -2.65 2.62
N VAL A 93 8.97 -2.72 1.86
CA VAL A 93 10.11 -3.61 2.14
C VAL A 93 11.00 -3.07 3.28
N ASP A 94 11.68 -3.98 3.97
CA ASP A 94 12.48 -3.68 5.17
C ASP A 94 13.69 -2.76 4.94
N ASP A 95 14.20 -2.73 3.72
CA ASP A 95 15.43 -2.03 3.32
C ASP A 95 15.18 -0.77 2.50
N PHE A 96 13.93 -0.34 2.37
CA PHE A 96 13.57 0.87 1.61
C PHE A 96 14.34 2.11 2.08
N GLU A 97 14.47 2.30 3.39
CA GLU A 97 15.23 3.40 3.97
C GLU A 97 16.68 3.39 3.48
N THR A 98 17.35 2.24 3.59
CA THR A 98 18.75 2.09 3.21
C THR A 98 18.94 2.23 1.70
N GLN A 99 18.08 1.61 0.88
CA GLN A 99 18.22 1.62 -0.57
C GLN A 99 17.82 2.95 -1.20
N VAL A 100 16.78 3.62 -0.69
CA VAL A 100 16.18 4.80 -1.32
C VAL A 100 16.51 6.07 -0.55
N LEU A 101 16.10 6.17 0.72
CA LEU A 101 16.28 7.41 1.49
C LEU A 101 17.76 7.74 1.67
N VAL A 102 18.57 6.74 2.02
CA VAL A 102 20.03 6.85 2.15
C VAL A 102 20.70 6.62 0.80
N GLY A 103 20.43 5.49 0.13
CA GLY A 103 21.14 5.08 -1.08
C GLY A 103 21.00 6.04 -2.26
N LYS A 104 19.84 6.69 -2.43
CA LYS A 104 19.63 7.75 -3.44
C LYS A 104 19.82 9.16 -2.88
N ASN A 105 20.15 9.28 -1.59
CA ASN A 105 20.28 10.54 -0.86
C ASN A 105 19.04 11.43 -0.96
N ASP A 106 17.83 10.84 -0.92
CA ASP A 106 16.58 11.57 -1.07
C ASP A 106 16.37 12.58 0.06
N ALA A 107 16.81 12.25 1.28
CA ALA A 107 16.70 13.12 2.44
C ALA A 107 17.35 14.50 2.23
N GLU A 108 18.45 14.56 1.47
CA GLU A 108 19.12 15.81 1.13
C GLU A 108 18.66 16.37 -0.22
N LEU A 109 18.56 15.53 -1.24
CA LEU A 109 18.33 15.98 -2.62
C LEU A 109 16.90 16.45 -2.85
N VAL A 110 15.88 15.79 -2.27
CA VAL A 110 14.48 16.16 -2.48
C VAL A 110 14.19 17.58 -2.00
N PRO A 111 14.47 17.96 -0.74
CA PRO A 111 14.15 19.30 -0.27
C PRO A 111 14.98 20.36 -0.99
N LYS A 112 16.27 20.10 -1.22
CA LYS A 112 17.16 21.01 -1.98
C LYS A 112 16.60 21.30 -3.37
N ARG A 113 16.18 20.26 -4.10
CA ARG A 113 15.68 20.40 -5.47
C ARG A 113 14.35 21.16 -5.54
N LEU A 114 13.45 20.93 -4.57
CA LEU A 114 12.18 21.64 -4.49
C LEU A 114 12.35 23.11 -4.08
N ARG A 115 13.13 23.38 -3.03
CA ARG A 115 13.37 24.74 -2.52
C ARG A 115 14.09 25.63 -3.54
N ALA A 116 14.94 25.04 -4.38
CA ALA A 116 15.57 25.75 -5.50
C ALA A 116 14.57 26.37 -6.50
N LYS A 117 13.30 25.92 -6.53
CA LYS A 117 12.24 26.54 -7.35
C LYS A 117 11.73 27.87 -6.78
N ALA A 118 12.02 28.17 -5.51
CA ALA A 118 11.66 29.43 -4.83
C ALA A 118 10.18 29.83 -4.96
N THR A 119 9.27 28.85 -4.92
CA THR A 119 7.81 29.07 -4.93
C THR A 119 7.18 28.56 -3.64
N PRO A 120 6.10 29.22 -3.14
CA PRO A 120 5.38 28.76 -1.95
C PRO A 120 4.89 27.32 -2.07
N GLU A 121 4.44 26.91 -3.26
CA GLU A 121 3.95 25.56 -3.53
C GLU A 121 5.08 24.53 -3.40
N ALA A 122 6.28 24.82 -3.93
CA ALA A 122 7.42 23.94 -3.81
C ALA A 122 7.92 23.81 -2.38
N GLU A 123 7.89 24.90 -1.60
CA GLU A 123 8.22 24.87 -0.16
C GLU A 123 7.24 23.99 0.61
N GLN A 124 5.93 24.12 0.31
CA GLN A 124 4.91 23.28 0.94
C GLN A 124 5.12 21.79 0.60
N ILE A 125 5.40 21.46 -0.66
CA ILE A 125 5.69 20.08 -1.06
C ILE A 125 6.96 19.58 -0.36
N ALA A 126 8.01 20.40 -0.24
CA ALA A 126 9.24 20.02 0.43
C ALA A 126 8.99 19.66 1.91
N ALA A 127 8.25 20.51 2.63
CA ALA A 127 7.90 20.25 4.02
C ALA A 127 7.06 18.97 4.19
N GLN A 128 6.12 18.72 3.28
CA GLN A 128 5.32 17.48 3.30
C GLN A 128 6.15 16.24 2.93
N ALA A 129 7.04 16.34 1.96
CA ALA A 129 7.94 15.26 1.58
C ALA A 129 8.87 14.88 2.75
N GLU A 130 9.43 15.87 3.46
CA GLU A 130 10.23 15.65 4.67
C GLU A 130 9.42 14.97 5.79
N LEU A 131 8.14 15.32 5.95
CA LEU A 131 7.24 14.61 6.87
C LEU A 131 7.00 13.16 6.44
N GLY A 132 6.82 12.91 5.15
CA GLY A 132 6.58 11.56 4.62
C GLY A 132 7.79 10.65 4.74
N MET A 133 8.99 11.17 4.43
CA MET A 133 10.24 10.43 4.63
C MET A 133 10.43 10.07 6.10
N ARG A 134 10.12 10.99 7.04
CA ARG A 134 10.18 10.70 8.48
C ARG A 134 9.18 9.63 8.94
N VAL A 135 7.99 9.58 8.36
CA VAL A 135 7.01 8.52 8.64
C VAL A 135 7.60 7.16 8.26
N ILE A 136 8.24 7.08 7.10
CA ILE A 136 8.91 5.85 6.64
C ILE A 136 10.12 5.52 7.53
N GLU A 137 10.90 6.51 7.98
CA GLU A 137 12.09 6.26 8.81
C GLU A 137 11.73 5.84 10.25
N ARG A 138 10.72 6.47 10.87
CA ARG A 138 10.53 6.42 12.34
C ARG A 138 9.22 5.81 12.81
N ASP A 139 8.19 5.83 11.99
CA ASP A 139 6.84 5.42 12.40
C ASP A 139 6.52 3.98 11.92
N GLN A 140 7.50 3.26 11.38
CA GLN A 140 7.35 1.89 10.89
C GLN A 140 7.23 0.87 12.02
N ILE A 141 6.29 -0.05 11.84
CA ILE A 141 6.19 -1.27 12.65
C ILE A 141 6.91 -2.38 11.88
N ARG A 142 8.10 -2.80 12.35
CA ARG A 142 8.80 -3.94 11.75
C ARG A 142 8.09 -5.24 12.09
N LEU A 143 7.66 -5.95 11.06
CA LEU A 143 7.09 -7.29 11.20
C LEU A 143 8.20 -8.26 11.60
N GLN A 144 7.91 -9.08 12.60
CA GLN A 144 8.80 -10.17 12.99
C GLN A 144 8.54 -11.38 12.08
N PRO A 145 9.57 -12.17 11.75
CA PRO A 145 9.38 -13.48 11.13
C PRO A 145 8.42 -14.33 11.98
N PRO A 146 7.63 -15.21 11.33
CA PRO A 146 6.64 -16.01 12.04
C PRO A 146 7.31 -17.00 12.99
N GLY A 147 6.82 -17.04 14.23
CA GLY A 147 7.27 -18.01 15.21
C GLY A 147 6.77 -19.42 14.91
N GLN A 148 7.40 -20.43 15.51
CA GLN A 148 7.04 -21.83 15.32
C GLN A 148 5.55 -22.11 15.60
N ALA A 149 5.04 -21.60 16.72
CA ALA A 149 3.65 -21.80 17.11
C ALA A 149 2.65 -21.12 16.15
N GLU A 150 3.06 -20.01 15.52
CA GLU A 150 2.25 -19.33 14.51
C GLU A 150 2.26 -20.09 13.18
N LEU A 151 3.43 -20.62 12.78
CA LEU A 151 3.55 -21.51 11.62
C LEU A 151 2.67 -22.75 11.77
N ASP A 152 2.70 -23.41 12.93
CA ASP A 152 1.88 -24.61 13.16
C ASP A 152 0.38 -24.31 13.11
N ARG A 153 -0.03 -23.16 13.67
CA ARG A 153 -1.43 -22.71 13.62
C ARG A 153 -1.88 -22.42 12.18
N ILE A 154 -1.06 -21.68 11.42
CA ILE A 154 -1.39 -21.32 10.05
C ILE A 154 -1.37 -22.56 9.15
N TYR A 155 -0.41 -23.45 9.33
CA TYR A 155 -0.36 -24.74 8.63
C TYR A 155 -1.65 -25.53 8.84
N ALA A 156 -2.07 -25.75 10.09
CA ALA A 156 -3.30 -26.49 10.39
C ALA A 156 -4.55 -25.81 9.79
N THR A 157 -4.61 -24.47 9.87
CA THR A 157 -5.71 -23.69 9.30
C THR A 157 -5.77 -23.83 7.78
N LEU A 158 -4.63 -23.69 7.10
CA LEU A 158 -4.54 -23.83 5.65
C LEU A 158 -4.83 -25.25 5.19
N LYS A 159 -4.37 -26.25 5.92
CA LYS A 159 -4.67 -27.67 5.64
C LYS A 159 -6.17 -27.90 5.66
N GLN A 160 -6.88 -27.37 6.65
CA GLN A 160 -8.34 -27.47 6.73
C GLN A 160 -9.03 -26.75 5.57
N ILE A 161 -8.65 -25.51 5.28
CA ILE A 161 -9.21 -24.75 4.15
C ILE A 161 -8.99 -25.49 2.83
N HIS A 162 -7.81 -26.07 2.64
CA HIS A 162 -7.46 -26.81 1.44
C HIS A 162 -8.23 -28.13 1.33
N ALA A 163 -8.41 -28.85 2.44
CA ALA A 163 -9.25 -30.04 2.54
C ALA A 163 -10.69 -29.73 2.14
N ASP A 164 -11.27 -28.68 2.72
CA ASP A 164 -12.64 -28.25 2.46
C ASP A 164 -12.84 -27.80 1.01
N ALA A 165 -11.87 -27.07 0.44
CA ALA A 165 -11.96 -26.55 -0.93
C ALA A 165 -11.96 -27.66 -1.99
N TYR A 166 -11.25 -28.76 -1.75
CA TYR A 166 -11.08 -29.85 -2.72
C TYR A 166 -11.79 -31.15 -2.33
N GLY A 167 -12.44 -31.20 -1.17
CA GLY A 167 -13.15 -32.39 -0.68
C GLY A 167 -12.26 -33.61 -0.50
N TRP A 168 -11.03 -33.41 -0.02
CA TRP A 168 -10.04 -34.47 0.20
C TRP A 168 -9.34 -34.31 1.55
N ASP A 169 -8.52 -35.29 1.93
CA ASP A 169 -7.73 -35.27 3.16
C ASP A 169 -6.24 -35.06 2.81
N PRO A 170 -5.71 -33.81 2.86
CA PRO A 170 -4.33 -33.55 2.55
C PRO A 170 -3.40 -34.28 3.54
N PRO A 171 -2.34 -34.96 3.09
CA PRO A 171 -1.37 -35.55 4.00
C PRO A 171 -0.59 -34.46 4.75
N ASP A 172 0.05 -34.85 5.85
CA ASP A 172 1.06 -33.97 6.45
C ASP A 172 2.29 -33.87 5.55
N VAL A 173 2.76 -32.64 5.38
CA VAL A 173 3.90 -32.32 4.52
C VAL A 173 4.98 -31.58 5.30
N ALA A 174 6.24 -31.87 4.98
CA ALA A 174 7.37 -31.19 5.61
C ALA A 174 7.43 -29.72 5.19
N GLY A 175 7.11 -29.42 3.92
CA GLY A 175 7.25 -28.09 3.34
C GLY A 175 8.70 -27.61 3.34
N LEU A 176 8.90 -26.30 3.50
CA LEU A 176 10.23 -25.69 3.60
C LEU A 176 10.85 -25.88 4.98
N GLU A 177 12.19 -25.98 5.00
CA GLU A 177 12.96 -25.88 6.24
C GLU A 177 12.62 -24.57 6.98
N ARG A 178 12.46 -24.68 8.30
CA ARG A 178 12.01 -23.56 9.13
C ARG A 178 13.17 -22.65 9.51
N LEU A 179 13.55 -21.78 8.59
CA LEU A 179 14.64 -20.82 8.76
C LEU A 179 14.11 -19.42 9.19
N PRO A 180 14.84 -18.68 10.04
CA PRO A 180 14.46 -17.32 10.47
C PRO A 180 14.36 -16.31 9.31
N SER A 181 15.08 -16.55 8.22
CA SER A 181 15.06 -15.71 7.01
C SER A 181 13.82 -15.94 6.13
N ASN A 182 13.10 -17.04 6.32
CA ASN A 182 11.95 -17.36 5.50
C ASN A 182 10.75 -16.50 5.91
N ARG A 183 10.11 -15.90 4.91
CA ARG A 183 8.88 -15.13 5.06
C ARG A 183 7.67 -16.08 5.09
N MET A 184 6.61 -15.70 5.80
CA MET A 184 5.35 -16.47 5.87
C MET A 184 4.86 -16.94 4.49
N ARG A 185 4.90 -16.05 3.48
CA ARG A 185 4.46 -16.36 2.11
C ARG A 185 5.19 -17.56 1.50
N GLN A 186 6.46 -17.78 1.83
CA GLN A 186 7.23 -18.91 1.30
C GLN A 186 6.70 -20.23 1.88
N TYR A 187 6.47 -20.30 3.19
CA TYR A 187 5.87 -21.48 3.82
C TYR A 187 4.49 -21.80 3.25
N VAL A 188 3.62 -20.78 3.17
CA VAL A 188 2.26 -20.93 2.62
C VAL A 188 2.30 -21.47 1.20
N ARG A 189 3.14 -20.90 0.33
CA ARG A 189 3.29 -21.40 -1.06
C ARG A 189 3.83 -22.81 -1.12
N ALA A 190 4.81 -23.15 -0.29
CA ALA A 190 5.38 -24.49 -0.26
C ALA A 190 4.33 -25.53 0.10
N TRP A 191 3.55 -25.31 1.16
CA TRP A 191 2.49 -26.23 1.58
C TRP A 191 1.40 -26.38 0.53
N ILE A 192 0.88 -25.27 0.00
CA ILE A 192 -0.16 -25.30 -1.02
C ILE A 192 0.34 -26.00 -2.29
N ASN A 193 1.54 -25.67 -2.78
CA ASN A 193 2.10 -26.30 -3.96
C ASN A 193 2.31 -27.81 -3.75
N GLU A 194 2.81 -28.22 -2.59
CA GLU A 194 3.00 -29.64 -2.28
C GLU A 194 1.68 -30.40 -2.25
N TRP A 195 0.66 -29.83 -1.60
CA TRP A 195 -0.68 -30.41 -1.56
C TRP A 195 -1.34 -30.46 -2.92
N ASP A 196 -1.23 -29.41 -3.74
CA ASP A 196 -1.75 -29.38 -5.10
C ASP A 196 -1.11 -30.48 -5.96
N LEU A 197 0.20 -30.66 -5.87
CA LEU A 197 0.93 -31.68 -6.62
C LEU A 197 0.56 -33.10 -6.16
N ARG A 198 0.54 -33.35 -4.85
CA ARG A 198 0.15 -34.66 -4.29
C ARG A 198 -1.32 -35.01 -4.54
N ARG A 199 -2.19 -34.01 -4.67
CA ARG A 199 -3.59 -34.21 -5.06
C ARG A 199 -3.72 -34.69 -6.50
N LEU A 200 -2.84 -34.22 -7.39
CA LEU A 200 -2.81 -34.63 -8.80
C LEU A 200 -2.12 -35.99 -9.00
N ASP A 201 -1.04 -36.23 -8.27
CA ASP A 201 -0.31 -37.49 -8.26
C ASP A 201 0.15 -37.83 -6.84
N ALA A 202 -0.53 -38.80 -6.22
CA ALA A 202 -0.26 -39.21 -4.83
C ALA A 202 1.13 -39.84 -4.64
N THR A 203 1.80 -40.26 -5.71
CA THR A 203 3.16 -40.83 -5.66
C THR A 203 4.25 -39.79 -5.87
N TYR A 204 3.88 -38.55 -6.19
CA TYR A 204 4.83 -37.49 -6.48
C TYR A 204 5.38 -36.88 -5.19
N GLU A 205 6.71 -36.88 -5.07
CA GLU A 205 7.45 -36.24 -3.97
C GLU A 205 8.15 -34.98 -4.51
N PRO A 206 7.57 -33.78 -4.34
CA PRO A 206 8.17 -32.56 -4.83
C PRO A 206 9.38 -32.14 -3.99
N GLU A 207 10.46 -31.75 -4.66
CA GLU A 207 11.54 -30.98 -4.04
C GLU A 207 11.23 -29.48 -4.14
N ILE A 208 11.06 -28.81 -3.00
CA ILE A 208 10.72 -27.38 -2.95
C ILE A 208 11.96 -26.58 -2.55
N VAL A 209 12.37 -25.67 -3.43
CA VAL A 209 13.51 -24.77 -3.20
C VAL A 209 13.02 -23.33 -3.10
N ALA A 210 13.47 -22.62 -2.08
CA ALA A 210 13.25 -21.18 -1.94
C ALA A 210 14.39 -20.39 -2.61
N GLY A 211 14.05 -19.55 -3.58
CA GLY A 211 14.97 -18.59 -4.19
C GLY A 211 14.80 -17.17 -3.62
N GLU A 212 15.87 -16.38 -3.66
CA GLU A 212 15.83 -14.97 -3.27
C GLU A 212 15.32 -14.11 -4.44
N LEU A 213 14.34 -13.24 -4.16
CA LEU A 213 13.85 -12.25 -5.11
C LEU A 213 14.34 -10.87 -4.69
N VAL A 214 15.33 -10.34 -5.41
CA VAL A 214 15.81 -8.98 -5.22
C VAL A 214 14.82 -8.02 -5.90
N VAL A 215 14.26 -7.09 -5.14
CA VAL A 215 13.39 -6.04 -5.69
C VAL A 215 14.28 -5.00 -6.37
N ASP A 216 14.06 -4.79 -7.67
CA ASP A 216 14.76 -3.77 -8.43
C ASP A 216 14.13 -2.39 -8.19
N LEU A 217 14.84 -1.53 -7.45
CA LEU A 217 14.44 -0.16 -7.15
C LEU A 217 15.12 0.87 -8.06
N ARG A 218 15.65 0.46 -9.22
CA ARG A 218 16.14 1.41 -10.23
C ARG A 218 14.99 2.26 -10.78
N GLU A 219 15.35 3.49 -11.18
CA GLU A 219 14.36 4.39 -11.79
C GLU A 219 13.83 3.78 -13.09
N ASP A 220 12.52 3.88 -13.27
CA ASP A 220 11.82 3.33 -14.42
C ASP A 220 10.85 4.37 -14.98
N ALA A 221 11.10 4.79 -16.22
CA ALA A 221 10.34 5.86 -16.86
C ALA A 221 8.87 5.48 -17.10
N ASP A 222 8.53 4.19 -17.14
CA ASP A 222 7.15 3.73 -17.31
C ASP A 222 6.27 4.04 -16.07
N PHE A 223 6.90 4.30 -14.93
CA PHE A 223 6.23 4.68 -13.68
C PHE A 223 5.97 6.18 -13.58
N ASP A 224 6.67 7.01 -14.36
CA ASP A 224 6.38 8.43 -14.46
C ASP A 224 5.20 8.63 -15.43
N GLY A 225 3.98 8.76 -14.88
CA GLY A 225 2.81 9.15 -15.68
C GLY A 225 3.05 10.45 -16.47
N PRO A 226 2.24 10.77 -17.50
CA PRO A 226 2.49 11.92 -18.37
C PRO A 226 2.68 13.17 -17.50
N SER A 227 3.84 13.80 -17.64
CA SER A 227 4.25 15.02 -16.94
C SER A 227 3.17 16.08 -17.09
N GLY A 228 2.29 16.19 -16.10
CA GLY A 228 1.32 17.27 -16.04
C GLY A 228 2.05 18.55 -15.65
N ASP A 229 2.37 19.36 -16.66
CA ASP A 229 2.60 20.80 -16.50
C ASP A 229 1.29 21.52 -16.15
#